data_AF-A0A9W8NMY5-F1
#
_entry.id   AF-A0A9W8NMY5-F1
#
_cell.length_a   1.000
_cell.length_b   1.000
_cell.length_c   1.000
_cell.angle_alpha   90.00
_cell.angle_beta   90.00
_cell.angle_gamma   90.00
#
_symmetry.space_group_name_H-M   'P 1'
#
loop_
_entity.id
_entity.type
_entity.pdbx_description
1 polymer ?
#
loop_
_entity_poly.entity_id
_entity_poly.type
_entity_poly.pdbx_seq_one_letter_code
_entity_poly.pdbx_strand_id
1 'polypeptide(L)' 'MTDAVRALTRWAFANVPDLLRVEATVFEGNEASARVLAKVGFTKEGTRRLAIVKDGKQMSEDMYGLIRTDVEA' A
#
# COMPACT_ATOMS: atom_id res chain seq x y z
N MET A 1 -1.14 12.56 5.88
CA MET A 1 -0.84 11.13 5.64
C MET A 1 -0.42 10.88 4.20
N THR A 2 -1.21 11.25 3.18
CA THR A 2 -0.84 11.10 1.76
C THR A 2 0.55 11.64 1.42
N ASP A 3 0.88 12.86 1.86
CA ASP A 3 2.17 13.47 1.55
C ASP A 3 3.34 12.74 2.19
N ALA A 4 3.16 12.21 3.41
CA ALA A 4 4.17 11.42 4.09
C ALA A 4 4.42 10.09 3.36
N VAL A 5 3.38 9.38 2.95
CA VAL A 5 3.51 8.11 2.20
C VAL A 5 4.13 8.36 0.81
N ARG A 6 3.74 9.45 0.13
CA ARG A 6 4.33 9.86 -1.15
C ARG A 6 5.81 10.19 -1.00
N ALA A 7 6.18 10.99 0.00
CA ALA A 7 7.56 11.37 0.24
C ALA A 7 8.43 10.15 0.57
N LEU A 8 7.94 9.27 1.46
CA LEU A 8 8.66 8.04 1.84
C LEU A 8 8.89 7.11 0.65
N THR A 9 7.85 6.80 -0.13
CA THR A 9 7.96 5.88 -1.27
C THR A 9 8.90 6.40 -2.35
N ARG A 10 8.77 7.69 -2.72
CA ARG A 10 9.69 8.34 -3.66
C ARG A 10 11.12 8.34 -3.16
N TRP A 11 11.32 8.69 -1.89
CA TRP A 11 12.65 8.66 -1.28
C TRP A 11 13.23 7.25 -1.30
N ALA A 12 12.44 6.22 -0.95
CA ALA A 12 12.90 4.83 -0.92
C ALA A 12 13.37 4.36 -2.31
N PHE A 13 12.58 4.59 -3.36
CA PHE A 13 12.99 4.24 -4.73
C PHE A 13 14.23 5.01 -5.21
N ALA A 14 14.37 6.28 -4.83
CA ALA A 14 15.52 7.10 -5.21
C ALA A 14 16.82 6.71 -4.47
N ASN A 15 16.74 6.19 -3.25
CA ASN A 15 17.90 5.96 -2.39
C ASN A 15 18.27 4.48 -2.20
N VAL A 16 17.40 3.55 -2.57
CA VAL A 16 17.63 2.11 -2.49
C VAL A 16 17.58 1.54 -3.90
N PRO A 17 18.72 1.40 -4.62
CA PRO A 17 18.76 1.04 -6.03
C PRO A 17 18.04 -0.28 -6.35
N ASP A 18 18.21 -1.29 -5.50
CA ASP A 18 17.65 -2.63 -5.71
C ASP A 18 16.22 -2.79 -5.16
N LEU A 19 15.62 -1.71 -4.64
CA LEU A 19 14.22 -1.74 -4.22
C LEU A 19 13.33 -1.77 -5.47
N LEU A 20 12.68 -2.91 -5.71
CA LEU A 20 11.79 -3.08 -6.86
C LEU A 20 10.34 -2.69 -6.56
N ARG A 21 9.94 -2.77 -5.28
CA ARG A 21 8.54 -2.73 -4.86
C ARG A 21 8.37 -2.28 -3.42
N VAL A 22 7.29 -1.56 -3.16
CA VAL A 22 6.75 -1.30 -1.83
C VAL A 22 5.36 -1.91 -1.74
N GLU A 23 5.11 -2.65 -0.67
CA GLU A 23 3.81 -3.28 -0.41
C GLU A 23 3.09 -2.56 0.72
N ALA A 24 1.77 -2.56 0.64
CA ALA A 24 0.90 -2.09 1.70
C ALA A 24 -0.33 -2.98 1.78
N THR A 25 -0.90 -3.06 2.97
CA THR A 25 -2.15 -3.77 3.17
C THR A 25 -3.17 -2.94 3.93
N VAL A 26 -4.45 -3.19 3.65
CA VAL A 26 -5.56 -2.45 4.25
C VAL A 26 -6.62 -3.45 4.72
N PHE A 27 -6.87 -3.48 6.02
CA PHE A 27 -7.95 -4.30 6.56
C PHE A 27 -9.32 -3.78 6.09
N GLU A 28 -10.26 -4.71 5.95
CA GLU A 28 -11.64 -4.46 5.52
C GLU A 28 -12.29 -3.29 6.29
N GLY A 29 -12.97 -2.40 5.56
CA GLY A 29 -13.62 -1.21 6.13
C GLY A 29 -12.74 0.03 6.31
N ASN A 30 -11.42 -0.06 6.09
CA ASN A 30 -10.52 1.11 6.17
C ASN A 30 -10.34 1.82 4.82
N GLU A 31 -11.42 2.38 4.30
CA GLU A 31 -11.41 3.09 3.01
C GLU A 31 -10.50 4.33 3.00
N ALA A 32 -10.32 4.97 4.17
CA ALA A 32 -9.47 6.14 4.28
C ALA A 32 -8.01 5.80 3.93
N SER A 33 -7.51 4.67 4.42
CA SER A 33 -6.17 4.17 4.08
C SER A 33 -6.09 3.76 2.60
N ALA A 34 -7.09 3.03 2.09
CA ALA A 34 -7.14 2.67 0.67
C ALA A 34 -7.07 3.90 -0.26
N ARG A 35 -7.77 4.99 0.08
CA ARG A 35 -7.70 6.26 -0.67
C ARG A 35 -6.32 6.92 -0.60
N VAL A 36 -5.59 6.80 0.51
CA VAL A 36 -4.21 7.29 0.60
C VAL A 36 -3.31 6.52 -0.38
N LEU A 37 -3.37 5.19 -0.36
CA LEU A 37 -2.58 4.33 -1.24
C LEU A 37 -2.87 4.63 -2.72
N ALA A 38 -4.15 4.69 -3.10
CA ALA A 38 -4.55 5.04 -4.46
C ALA A 38 -4.02 6.41 -4.91
N LYS A 39 -4.07 7.44 -4.04
CA LYS A 39 -3.53 8.78 -4.35
C LYS A 39 -2.01 8.80 -4.54
N VAL A 40 -1.29 7.86 -3.92
CA VAL A 40 0.17 7.74 -4.04
C VAL A 40 0.58 6.93 -5.28
N GLY A 41 -0.36 6.20 -5.89
CA GLY A 41 -0.13 5.40 -7.09
C GLY A 41 -0.07 3.89 -6.84
N PHE A 42 -0.37 3.44 -5.61
CA PHE A 42 -0.47 2.01 -5.35
C PHE A 42 -1.64 1.38 -6.10
N THR A 43 -1.42 0.20 -6.65
CA THR A 43 -2.42 -0.63 -7.32
C THR A 43 -2.92 -1.72 -6.37
N LYS A 44 -4.24 -1.93 -6.32
CA LYS A 44 -4.82 -3.08 -5.60
C LYS A 44 -4.60 -4.34 -6.42
N GLU A 45 -3.97 -5.34 -5.82
CA GLU A 45 -3.60 -6.59 -6.50
C GLU A 45 -4.45 -7.79 -6.09
N GLY A 46 -5.15 -7.67 -4.96
CA GLY A 46 -6.06 -8.72 -4.51
C GLY A 46 -6.61 -8.47 -3.11
N THR A 47 -7.41 -9.44 -2.67
CA THR A 47 -7.99 -9.46 -1.32
C THR A 47 -7.75 -10.85 -0.72
N ARG A 48 -7.10 -10.88 0.45
CA ARG A 48 -6.96 -12.09 1.25
C ARG A 48 -8.16 -12.20 2.18
N ARG A 49 -8.98 -13.22 1.99
CA ARG A 49 -10.16 -13.47 2.84
C ARG A 49 -9.72 -14.00 4.20
N LEU A 50 -10.30 -13.48 5.28
CA LEU A 50 -10.03 -13.88 6.66
C LEU A 50 -8.53 -13.87 7.04
N ALA A 51 -7.80 -12.85 6.59
CA ALA A 51 -6.35 -12.76 6.77
C ALA A 51 -5.93 -12.01 8.04
N ILE A 52 -6.83 -11.23 8.65
CA ILE A 52 -6.53 -10.40 9.82
C ILE A 52 -7.49 -10.73 10.97
N VAL A 53 -6.97 -10.72 12.19
CA VAL A 53 -7.77 -10.57 13.41
C VAL A 53 -7.43 -9.23 14.05
N LYS A 54 -8.41 -8.33 14.15
CA LYS A 54 -8.26 -7.02 14.79
C LYS A 54 -9.45 -6.77 15.71
N ASP A 55 -9.17 -6.41 16.97
CA ASP A 55 -10.20 -6.16 17.99
C ASP A 55 -11.21 -7.32 18.12
N GLY A 56 -10.70 -8.56 18.04
CA GLY A 56 -11.50 -9.79 18.11
C GLY A 56 -12.31 -10.12 16.84
N LYS A 57 -12.23 -9.30 15.78
CA LYS A 57 -12.93 -9.51 14.52
C LYS A 57 -12.01 -10.09 13.46
N GLN A 58 -12.47 -11.15 12.81
CA GLN A 58 -11.81 -11.71 11.63
C GLN A 58 -12.23 -10.92 10.40
N MET A 59 -11.26 -10.45 9.62
CA MET A 59 -11.48 -9.52 8.52
C MET A 59 -10.69 -9.93 7.29
N SER A 60 -11.19 -9.55 6.12
CA SER A 60 -10.39 -9.59 4.90
C SER A 60 -9.36 -8.47 4.89
N GLU A 61 -8.37 -8.59 4.01
CA GLU A 61 -7.33 -7.60 3.84
C GLU A 61 -7.03 -7.41 2.35
N ASP A 62 -7.02 -6.16 1.91
CA ASP A 62 -6.63 -5.79 0.57
C ASP A 62 -5.12 -5.62 0.48
N MET A 63 -4.52 -6.20 -0.56
CA MET A 63 -3.10 -6.09 -0.87
C MET A 63 -2.87 -5.05 -1.96
N TYR A 64 -1.87 -4.20 -1.72
CA TYR A 64 -1.49 -3.13 -2.62
C TYR A 64 0.00 -3.18 -2.94
N GLY A 65 0.32 -2.85 -4.19
CA GLY A 65 1.67 -2.74 -4.69
C GLY A 65 1.95 -1.39 -5.31
N LEU A 66 3.13 -0.85 -5.06
CA LEU A 66 3.74 0.22 -5.83
C LEU A 66 5.10 -0.29 -6.30
N ILE A 67 5.30 -0.36 -7.62
CA ILE A 67 6.58 -0.80 -8.20
C ILE A 67 7.37 0.40 -8.70
N ARG A 68 8.68 0.23 -8.85
CA ARG A 68 9.60 1.30 -9.27
C ARG A 68 9.14 2.06 -10.52
N THR A 69 8.66 1.32 -11.52
CA THR A 69 8.20 1.89 -12.79
C THR A 69 6.92 2.73 -12.67
N ASP A 70 6.15 2.59 -11.58
CA ASP A 70 4.96 3.44 -11.32
C ASP A 70 5.34 4.86 -10.88
N VAL A 71 6.58 5.07 -10.42
CA VAL A 71 7.08 6.35 -9.89
C VAL A 71 7.98 7.08 -10.89
N GLU A 72 8.66 6.33 -11.76
CA GLU A 72 9.56 6.84 -12.80
C GLU A 72 8.83 7.30 -14.09
N ALA A 73 7.53 7.01 -14.21
CA ALA A 73 6.65 7.42 -15.32
C ALA A 73 6.02 8.82 -15.13
#